data_AF-A0A0C2DQ75-F1
#
_entry.id   AF-A0A0C2DQ75-F1
#
_cell.length_a   1.000
_cell.length_b   1.000
_cell.length_c   1.000
_cell.angle_alpha   90.00
_cell.angle_beta   90.00
_cell.angle_gamma   90.00
#
_symmetry.space_group_name_H-M   'P 1'
#
loop_
_entity.id
_entity.type
_entity.pdbx_description
1 polymer ?
#
loop_
_entity_poly.entity_id
_entity_poly.type
_entity_poly.pdbx_seq_one_letter_code
_entity_poly.pdbx_strand_id
1 'polypeptide(L)'
;MLTKRQTRAMLVRYAKGTAHCDLLITFRSNQEVEEMRQVVAWLVDIIKTYEPQLRVEVRHHSLKDCYAIYLTADYKSLLKGAELCHIKKQVKSRFGGGLREFSFEEAQCFAGIEGRNTFLTDMERALIGEFSILYVEFGV
;
A
#
# COMPACT_ATOMS: atom_id res chain seq x y z
N MET A 1 9.57 21.48 3.50
CA MET A 1 10.51 20.36 3.71
C MET A 1 10.34 19.87 5.15
N LEU A 2 9.75 18.68 5.33
CA LEU A 2 9.59 18.08 6.66
C LEU A 2 10.99 17.80 7.24
N THR A 3 11.22 18.18 8.49
CA THR A 3 12.51 17.90 9.15
C THR A 3 12.59 16.43 9.55
N LYS A 4 13.81 15.85 9.62
CA LYS A 4 14.06 14.46 10.06
C LYS A 4 13.41 14.08 11.41
N ARG A 5 12.93 15.04 12.20
CA ARG A 5 12.16 14.83 13.43
C ARG A 5 10.67 14.53 13.17
N GLN A 6 10.07 15.07 12.12
CA GLN A 6 8.65 14.86 11.78
C GLN A 6 8.38 13.47 11.18
N THR A 7 9.35 12.89 10.48
CA THR A 7 9.27 11.50 9.96
C THR A 7 9.15 10.46 11.08
N ARG A 8 9.56 10.80 12.31
CA ARG A 8 9.62 9.87 13.45
C ARG A 8 8.26 9.60 14.12
N ALA A 9 7.22 10.36 13.77
CA ALA A 9 5.85 10.19 14.29
C ALA A 9 4.91 9.47 13.31
N MET A 10 5.37 9.17 12.09
CA MET A 10 4.60 8.43 11.10
C MET A 10 4.68 6.95 11.42
N LEU A 11 3.63 6.44 12.05
CA LEU A 11 3.54 5.03 12.38
C LEU A 11 2.65 4.38 11.32
N VAL A 12 3.29 3.82 10.30
CA VAL A 12 2.64 2.98 9.29
C VAL A 12 2.14 1.74 10.02
N ARG A 13 0.81 1.56 10.06
CA ARG A 13 0.19 0.38 10.66
C ARG A 13 -0.47 -0.42 9.56
N TYR A 14 -0.04 -1.66 9.38
CA TYR A 14 -0.74 -2.56 8.48
C TYR A 14 -2.22 -2.63 8.87
N ALA A 15 -3.10 -2.56 7.87
CA ALA A 15 -4.53 -2.64 8.05
C ALA A 15 -4.90 -4.10 8.39
N LYS A 16 -4.66 -4.50 9.65
CA LYS A 16 -5.04 -5.83 10.12
C LYS A 16 -6.56 -5.86 10.30
N GLY A 17 -7.26 -6.49 9.35
CA GLY A 17 -8.68 -6.83 9.50
C GLY A 17 -9.71 -5.81 9.00
N THR A 18 -9.34 -4.79 8.23
CA THR A 18 -10.35 -4.01 7.47
C THR A 18 -10.32 -4.48 6.03
N ALA A 19 -11.34 -5.25 5.60
CA ALA A 19 -11.47 -5.88 4.28
C ALA A 19 -11.53 -4.90 3.08
N HIS A 20 -11.19 -3.62 3.27
CA HIS A 20 -11.46 -2.53 2.33
C HIS A 20 -10.27 -1.63 2.01
N CYS A 21 -9.08 -1.86 2.59
CA CYS A 21 -7.85 -1.12 2.23
C CYS A 21 -6.60 -2.00 2.30
N ASP A 22 -5.59 -1.68 1.49
CA ASP A 22 -4.30 -2.38 1.42
C ASP A 22 -3.32 -1.86 2.47
N LEU A 23 -3.31 -0.55 2.68
CA LEU A 23 -2.43 0.10 3.65
C LEU A 23 -3.19 1.15 4.47
N LEU A 24 -2.84 1.24 5.75
CA LEU A 24 -3.31 2.26 6.66
C LEU A 24 -2.11 3.04 7.20
N ILE A 25 -2.12 4.35 6.99
CA ILE A 25 -1.11 5.25 7.55
C ILE A 25 -1.78 6.03 8.67
N THR A 26 -1.23 5.96 9.88
CA THR A 26 -1.75 6.72 11.03
C THR A 26 -0.75 7.78 11.47
N PHE A 27 -1.24 9.02 11.57
CA PHE A 27 -0.51 10.15 12.11
C PHE A 27 -1.00 10.40 13.53
N ARG A 28 -0.11 10.22 14.50
CA ARG A 28 -0.34 10.64 15.89
C ARG A 28 0.75 11.61 16.25
N SER A 29 0.38 12.82 16.63
CA SER A 29 1.35 13.82 17.02
C SER A 29 0.90 14.53 18.30
N ASN A 30 1.88 15.01 19.05
CA ASN A 30 1.68 15.95 20.17
C ASN A 30 1.79 17.41 19.67
N GLN A 31 1.54 17.66 18.38
CA GLN A 31 1.62 18.98 17.74
C GLN A 31 0.21 19.52 17.47
N GLU A 32 0.09 20.80 17.15
CA GLU A 32 -1.21 21.40 16.87
C GLU A 32 -1.89 20.74 15.66
N VAL A 33 -3.21 20.53 15.77
CA VAL A 33 -4.05 19.81 14.80
C VAL A 33 -3.95 20.41 13.39
N GLU A 34 -3.81 21.73 13.30
CA GLU A 34 -3.75 22.45 12.02
C GLU A 34 -2.48 22.14 11.22
N GLU A 35 -1.34 21.98 11.90
CA GLU A 35 -0.09 21.57 11.25
C GLU A 35 -0.21 20.14 10.71
N MET A 36 -0.84 19.23 11.47
CA MET A 36 -1.06 17.86 11.02
C MET A 36 -1.98 17.79 9.80
N ARG A 37 -3.04 18.60 9.76
CA ARG A 37 -3.93 18.68 8.59
C ARG A 37 -3.17 19.05 7.32
N GLN A 38 -2.25 20.01 7.41
CA GLN A 38 -1.41 20.42 6.28
C GLN A 38 -0.45 19.31 5.84
N VAL A 39 0.17 18.59 6.77
CA VAL A 39 1.06 17.45 6.45
C VAL A 39 0.29 16.33 5.77
N VAL A 40 -0.90 16.00 6.27
CA VAL A 40 -1.77 14.96 5.68
C VAL A 40 -2.21 15.36 4.28
N ALA A 41 -2.64 16.62 4.08
CA ALA A 41 -3.02 17.13 2.76
C ALA A 41 -1.85 17.05 1.77
N TRP A 42 -0.67 17.50 2.17
CA TRP A 42 0.55 17.41 1.36
C TRP A 42 0.86 15.96 0.95
N LEU A 43 0.82 15.01 1.89
CA LEU A 43 1.11 13.61 1.58
C LEU A 43 0.08 13.02 0.61
N VAL A 44 -1.20 13.36 0.77
CA VAL A 44 -2.26 12.94 -0.15
C VAL A 44 -2.00 13.47 -1.56
N ASP A 45 -1.58 14.73 -1.70
CA ASP A 45 -1.26 15.33 -2.99
C ASP A 45 -0.05 14.63 -3.64
N ILE A 46 0.98 14.32 -2.87
CA ILE A 46 2.12 13.52 -3.33
C ILE A 46 1.66 12.14 -3.81
N ILE A 47 0.93 11.39 -2.99
CA ILE A 47 0.43 10.05 -3.36
C ILE A 47 -0.41 10.11 -4.65
N LYS A 48 -1.32 11.08 -4.78
CA LYS A 48 -2.15 11.23 -5.98
C LYS A 48 -1.35 11.64 -7.22
N THR A 49 -0.25 12.35 -7.05
CA THR A 49 0.61 12.79 -8.15
C THR A 49 1.35 11.60 -8.76
N TYR A 50 1.92 10.72 -7.92
CA TYR A 50 2.72 9.59 -8.38
C TYR A 50 1.89 8.32 -8.61
N GLU A 51 0.82 8.11 -7.85
CA GLU A 51 -0.05 6.93 -7.90
C GLU A 51 -1.53 7.33 -8.06
N PRO A 52 -1.91 7.94 -9.20
CA PRO A 52 -3.27 8.45 -9.41
C PRO A 52 -4.34 7.36 -9.43
N GLN A 53 -3.96 6.09 -9.61
CA GLN A 53 -4.86 4.93 -9.61
C GLN A 53 -5.14 4.41 -8.18
N LEU A 54 -4.39 4.86 -7.18
CA LEU A 54 -4.57 4.48 -5.79
C LEU A 54 -5.74 5.25 -5.19
N ARG A 55 -6.75 4.53 -4.67
CA ARG A 55 -7.86 5.15 -3.96
C ARG A 55 -7.38 5.58 -2.57
N VAL A 56 -7.42 6.88 -2.31
CA VAL A 56 -7.03 7.50 -1.04
C VAL A 56 -8.27 7.97 -0.29
N GLU A 57 -8.47 7.49 0.94
CA GLU A 57 -9.50 7.97 1.85
C GLU A 57 -8.85 8.49 3.14
N VAL A 58 -9.16 9.72 3.53
CA VAL A 58 -8.63 10.34 4.75
C VAL A 58 -9.74 10.42 5.80
N ARG A 59 -9.45 9.95 7.02
CA ARG A 59 -10.34 10.09 8.18
C ARG A 59 -9.64 10.80 9.32
N HIS A 60 -10.35 11.72 9.95
CA HIS A 60 -9.94 12.33 11.20
C HIS A 60 -10.69 11.66 12.36
N HIS A 61 -9.95 11.07 13.30
CA HIS A 61 -10.49 10.45 14.50
C HIS A 61 -10.35 11.41 15.67
N SER A 62 -11.35 12.28 15.86
CA SER A 62 -11.37 13.32 16.89
C SER A 62 -11.12 12.81 18.32
N LEU A 63 -11.62 11.62 18.68
CA LEU A 63 -11.43 11.04 20.01
C LEU A 63 -9.97 10.64 20.31
N LYS A 64 -9.17 10.35 19.28
CA LYS A 64 -7.77 9.92 19.40
C LYS A 64 -6.79 10.97 18.87
N ASP A 65 -7.32 12.14 18.49
CA ASP A 65 -6.65 13.22 17.81
C ASP A 65 -5.65 12.72 16.75
N CYS A 66 -6.14 11.87 15.86
CA CYS A 66 -5.31 11.23 14.85
C CYS A 66 -5.92 11.26 13.47
N TYR A 67 -5.05 11.41 12.47
CA TYR A 67 -5.42 11.26 11.08
C TYR A 67 -5.05 9.86 10.59
N ALA A 68 -5.95 9.27 9.81
CA ALA A 68 -5.80 7.98 9.18
C ALA A 68 -5.95 8.15 7.66
N ILE A 69 -4.97 7.64 6.90
CA ILE A 69 -5.04 7.57 5.45
C ILE A 69 -5.17 6.09 5.06
N TYR A 70 -6.28 5.76 4.41
CA TYR A 70 -6.58 4.45 3.88
C TYR A 70 -6.23 4.45 2.39
N LEU A 71 -5.33 3.55 2.00
CA LEU A 71 -4.90 3.38 0.62
C LEU A 71 -5.46 2.06 0.09
N THR A 72 -6.13 2.10 -1.05
CA THR A 72 -6.63 0.91 -1.75
C THR A 72 -6.16 0.90 -3.19
N ALA A 73 -5.38 -0.09 -3.58
CA ALA A 73 -4.98 -0.33 -4.95
C ALA A 73 -6.04 -1.16 -5.68
N ASP A 74 -6.18 -0.90 -6.97
CA ASP A 74 -6.89 -1.83 -7.83
C ASP A 74 -6.07 -3.13 -7.97
N TYR A 75 -6.74 -4.19 -8.44
CA TYR A 75 -6.08 -5.49 -8.53
C TYR A 75 -4.93 -5.49 -9.55
N LYS A 76 -5.03 -4.70 -10.62
CA LYS A 76 -4.02 -4.65 -11.66
C LYS A 76 -2.72 -4.01 -11.13
N SER A 77 -2.83 -2.93 -10.40
CA SER A 77 -1.71 -2.25 -9.74
C SER A 77 -1.07 -3.13 -8.68
N LEU A 78 -1.87 -3.88 -7.91
CA LEU A 78 -1.35 -4.87 -6.98
C LEU A 78 -0.53 -5.97 -7.68
N LEU A 79 -1.00 -6.49 -8.82
CA LEU A 79 -0.27 -7.51 -9.56
C LEU A 79 1.05 -6.97 -10.14
N LYS A 80 1.06 -5.75 -10.67
CA LYS A 80 2.32 -5.10 -11.11
C LYS A 80 3.28 -4.90 -9.95
N GLY A 81 2.79 -4.45 -8.80
CA GLY A 81 3.60 -4.34 -7.59
C GLY A 81 4.16 -5.68 -7.12
N ALA A 82 3.39 -6.77 -7.25
CA ALA A 82 3.85 -8.11 -6.92
C ALA A 82 5.03 -8.58 -7.79
N GLU A 83 5.04 -8.21 -9.08
CA GLU A 83 6.16 -8.46 -10.00
C GLU A 83 7.39 -7.64 -9.59
N LEU A 84 7.24 -6.34 -9.34
CA LEU A 84 8.33 -5.46 -8.89
C LEU A 84 8.94 -5.91 -7.55
N CYS A 85 8.12 -6.50 -6.68
CA CYS A 85 8.54 -7.04 -5.39
C CYS A 85 9.07 -8.48 -5.47
N HIS A 86 9.18 -9.07 -6.67
CA HIS A 86 9.64 -10.46 -6.89
C HIS A 86 8.86 -11.49 -6.05
N ILE A 87 7.54 -11.28 -5.87
CA ILE A 87 6.71 -12.16 -5.05
C ILE A 87 6.58 -13.52 -5.72
N LYS A 88 6.84 -14.58 -4.98
CA LYS A 88 6.75 -15.95 -5.50
C LYS A 88 5.35 -16.53 -5.36
N LYS A 89 4.82 -17.08 -6.45
CA LYS A 89 3.47 -17.64 -6.55
C LYS A 89 3.50 -19.05 -7.13
N GLN A 90 2.49 -19.83 -6.75
CA GLN A 90 2.32 -21.20 -7.22
C GLN A 90 1.87 -21.19 -8.69
N VAL A 91 2.56 -21.90 -9.55
CA VAL A 91 2.18 -22.10 -10.95
C VAL A 91 1.15 -23.24 -11.02
N LYS A 92 0.14 -23.11 -11.90
CA LYS A 92 -0.86 -24.16 -12.14
C LYS A 92 -0.15 -25.41 -12.69
N SER A 93 -0.56 -26.61 -12.27
CA SER A 93 0.11 -27.87 -12.65
C SER A 93 0.22 -28.09 -14.16
N ARG A 94 -0.76 -27.61 -14.94
CA ARG A 94 -0.75 -27.67 -16.41
C ARG A 94 0.39 -26.88 -17.08
N PHE A 95 1.03 -25.97 -16.35
CA PHE A 95 2.17 -25.18 -16.80
C PHE A 95 3.48 -25.60 -16.09
N GLY A 96 3.55 -26.85 -15.59
CA GLY A 96 4.75 -27.40 -14.92
C GLY A 96 4.72 -27.32 -13.40
N GLY A 97 3.82 -26.53 -12.81
CA GLY A 97 3.68 -26.42 -11.35
C GLY A 97 4.88 -25.76 -10.66
N GLY A 98 4.98 -25.94 -9.35
CA GLY A 98 6.04 -25.35 -8.54
C GLY A 98 5.84 -23.88 -8.18
N LEU A 99 6.85 -23.30 -7.52
CA LEU A 99 6.85 -21.92 -7.04
C LEU A 99 7.79 -21.06 -7.91
N ARG A 100 7.28 -19.97 -8.48
CA ARG A 100 8.04 -19.07 -9.37
C ARG A 100 7.77 -17.61 -9.01
N GLU A 101 8.72 -16.71 -9.30
CA GLU A 101 8.45 -15.27 -9.24
C GLU A 101 7.26 -14.91 -10.13
N PHE A 102 6.38 -14.08 -9.61
CA PHE A 102 5.18 -13.65 -10.29
C PHE A 102 5.57 -12.77 -11.48
N SER A 103 5.00 -13.07 -12.64
CA SER A 103 5.08 -12.22 -13.83
C SER A 103 3.67 -11.75 -14.19
N PHE A 104 3.53 -10.45 -14.40
CA PHE A 104 2.27 -9.83 -14.79
C PHE A 104 1.85 -10.27 -16.19
N GLU A 105 2.81 -10.41 -17.11
CA GLU A 105 2.57 -10.87 -18.49
C GLU A 105 2.06 -12.32 -18.50
N GLU A 106 2.63 -13.18 -17.66
CA GLU A 106 2.27 -14.59 -17.57
C GLU A 106 1.27 -14.90 -16.45
N ALA A 107 0.50 -13.91 -15.98
CA ALA A 107 -0.36 -14.03 -14.80
C ALA A 107 -1.31 -15.24 -14.84
N GLN A 108 -1.82 -15.59 -16.03
CA GLN A 108 -2.73 -16.71 -16.24
C GLN A 108 -2.14 -18.09 -15.87
N CYS A 109 -0.81 -18.18 -15.79
CA CYS A 109 -0.08 -19.39 -15.40
C CYS A 109 -0.16 -19.66 -13.90
N PHE A 110 -0.45 -18.66 -13.07
CA PHE A 110 -0.43 -18.79 -11.61
C PHE A 110 -1.78 -19.22 -11.04
N ALA A 111 -1.73 -20.07 -10.02
CA ALA A 111 -2.91 -20.61 -9.35
C ALA A 111 -3.62 -19.51 -8.53
N GLY A 112 -4.94 -19.44 -8.67
CA GLY A 112 -5.78 -18.49 -7.92
C GLY A 112 -5.72 -17.04 -8.41
N ILE A 113 -5.13 -16.76 -9.58
CA ILE A 113 -5.03 -15.42 -10.18
C ILE A 113 -6.40 -14.75 -10.42
N GLU A 114 -7.46 -15.54 -10.51
CA GLU A 114 -8.82 -15.04 -10.68
C GLU A 114 -9.38 -14.42 -9.37
N GLY A 115 -8.79 -14.80 -8.23
CA GLY A 115 -9.25 -14.39 -6.90
C GLY A 115 -8.56 -13.12 -6.41
N ARG A 116 -9.14 -11.94 -6.68
CA ARG A 116 -8.61 -10.64 -6.23
C ARG A 116 -8.22 -10.59 -4.75
N ASN A 117 -9.07 -11.13 -3.88
CA ASN A 117 -8.90 -11.05 -2.43
C ASN A 117 -8.11 -12.24 -1.84
N THR A 118 -7.77 -13.23 -2.67
CA THR A 118 -7.17 -14.49 -2.20
C THR A 118 -5.84 -14.79 -2.85
N PHE A 119 -5.56 -14.20 -4.02
CA PHE A 119 -4.31 -14.38 -4.73
C PHE A 119 -3.13 -13.78 -3.97
N LEU A 120 -3.31 -12.55 -3.48
CA LEU A 120 -2.33 -11.85 -2.64
C LEU A 120 -2.79 -11.92 -1.19
N THR A 121 -1.91 -12.41 -0.33
CA THR A 121 -2.07 -12.39 1.11
C THR A 121 -1.97 -10.96 1.64
N ASP A 122 -2.51 -10.71 2.84
CA ASP A 122 -2.41 -9.40 3.48
C ASP A 122 -0.95 -8.94 3.66
N MET A 123 -0.02 -9.87 3.91
CA MET A 123 1.40 -9.58 4.05
C MET A 123 2.04 -9.15 2.72
N GLU A 124 1.68 -9.80 1.61
CA GLU A 124 2.15 -9.42 0.28
C GLU A 124 1.58 -8.08 -0.16
N ARG A 125 0.30 -7.81 0.12
CA ARG A 125 -0.34 -6.51 -0.17
C ARG A 125 0.32 -5.38 0.61
N ALA A 126 0.68 -5.64 1.87
CA ALA A 126 1.44 -4.71 2.69
C ALA A 126 2.84 -4.43 2.12
N LEU A 127 3.58 -5.48 1.73
CA LEU A 127 4.89 -5.35 1.09
C LEU A 127 4.83 -4.48 -0.17
N ILE A 128 3.84 -4.73 -1.03
CA ILE A 128 3.60 -3.96 -2.26
C ILE A 128 3.33 -2.48 -1.92
N GLY A 129 2.45 -2.21 -0.96
CA GLY A 129 2.12 -0.84 -0.57
C GLY A 129 3.31 -0.08 0.04
N GLU A 130 4.12 -0.76 0.85
CA GLU A 130 5.34 -0.19 1.44
C GLU A 130 6.38 0.15 0.36
N PHE A 131 6.58 -0.76 -0.60
CA PHE A 131 7.45 -0.54 -1.75
C PHE A 131 7.00 0.67 -2.59
N SER A 132 5.71 0.76 -2.93
CA SER A 132 5.18 1.92 -3.67
C SER A 132 5.42 3.24 -2.95
N ILE A 133 5.26 3.29 -1.62
CA ILE A 133 5.50 4.53 -0.85
C ILE A 133 6.98 4.88 -0.81
N LEU A 134 7.87 3.90 -0.65
CA LEU A 134 9.32 4.12 -0.70
C LEU A 134 9.75 4.65 -2.07
N TYR A 135 9.17 4.13 -3.16
CA TYR A 135 9.38 4.64 -4.51
C TYR A 135 8.96 6.11 -4.64
N VAL A 136 7.81 6.49 -4.06
CA VAL A 136 7.32 7.87 -4.06
C VAL A 136 8.19 8.80 -3.20
N GLU A 137 8.67 8.36 -2.03
CA GLU A 137 9.51 9.19 -1.16
C GLU A 137 10.94 9.38 -1.70
N PHE A 138 11.51 8.35 -2.33
CA PHE A 138 12.92 8.33 -2.72
C PHE A 138 13.18 8.45 -4.21
N GLY A 139 12.15 8.39 -5.06
CA GLY A 139 12.25 8.60 -6.51
C GLY A 139 13.22 7.64 -7.21
N VAL A 140 13.37 6.42 -6.67
CA VAL A 140 14.14 5.33 -7.29
C VAL A 140 13.30 4.65 -8.35
#